data_AF-A0A4R2UCU3-F1
#
_entry.id   AF-A0A4R2UCU3-F1
#
_cell.length_a   1.000
_cell.length_b   1.000
_cell.length_c   1.000
_cell.angle_alpha   90.00
_cell.angle_beta   90.00
_cell.angle_gamma   90.00
#
_symmetry.space_group_name_H-M   'P 1'
#
loop_
_entity.id
_entity.type
_entity.pdbx_description
1 polymer ?
#
loop_
_entity_poly.entity_id
_entity_poly.type
_entity_poly.pdbx_seq_one_letter_code
_entity_poly.pdbx_strand_id
1 'polypeptide(L)'
;MTILQRAATIAAMTFSLAGLLGNSAPGQATGLDRSTVNLTALANLNALSPQNVPQIAPAAATVAAVEPVAPAEEEEFDTLAQAVAAQDSAAADEALQCLAGAIYFESKGEPLTGQLAVAEVIINRAKSGRFPTNVCGVVKQRGQFSFVRGGQIPNINAGAAYRTAIAVAKVALASAWNSPADKALYFNTPDRRPSVRAIKVASIGNHVFYR
;
A
#
# COMPACT_ATOMS: atom_id res chain seq x y z
N MET A 1 -33.94 -56.71 11.32
CA MET A 1 -34.75 -56.14 10.21
C MET A 1 -35.32 -54.82 10.68
N THR A 2 -34.80 -53.70 10.16
CA THR A 2 -35.54 -52.52 9.66
C THR A 2 -34.55 -51.38 9.42
N ILE A 3 -34.27 -51.11 8.15
CA ILE A 3 -33.41 -50.05 7.65
C ILE A 3 -34.35 -48.87 7.33
N LEU A 4 -34.18 -47.73 8.01
CA LEU A 4 -34.90 -46.50 7.69
C LEU A 4 -34.26 -45.85 6.46
N GLN A 5 -34.98 -45.90 5.34
CA GLN A 5 -34.60 -45.27 4.08
C GLN A 5 -34.67 -43.74 4.19
N ARG A 6 -33.55 -43.09 3.81
CA ARG A 6 -33.50 -41.69 3.42
C ARG A 6 -34.00 -41.58 1.97
N ALA A 7 -35.10 -40.90 1.74
CA ALA A 7 -35.50 -40.46 0.41
C ALA A 7 -35.31 -38.94 0.34
N ALA A 8 -34.23 -38.52 -0.30
CA ALA A 8 -33.96 -37.13 -0.63
C ALA A 8 -34.78 -36.74 -1.86
N THR A 9 -35.67 -35.76 -1.71
CA THR A 9 -36.42 -35.14 -2.80
C THR A 9 -35.48 -34.19 -3.56
N ILE A 10 -35.05 -34.60 -4.76
CA ILE A 10 -34.32 -33.75 -5.69
C ILE A 10 -35.34 -32.89 -6.42
N ALA A 11 -35.54 -31.65 -5.97
CA ALA A 11 -36.26 -30.64 -6.73
C ALA A 11 -35.31 -30.04 -7.78
N ALA A 12 -35.50 -30.42 -9.04
CA ALA A 12 -34.79 -29.82 -10.16
C ALA A 12 -35.33 -28.39 -10.41
N MET A 13 -34.55 -27.37 -10.04
CA MET A 13 -34.83 -25.98 -10.44
C MET A 13 -34.33 -25.75 -11.86
N THR A 14 -35.27 -25.57 -12.79
CA THR A 14 -35.02 -25.11 -14.15
C THR A 14 -34.72 -23.61 -14.12
N PHE A 15 -33.44 -23.25 -14.30
CA PHE A 15 -33.02 -21.86 -14.46
C PHE A 15 -33.20 -21.44 -15.92
N SER A 16 -34.18 -20.57 -16.18
CA SER A 16 -34.38 -19.92 -17.48
C SER A 16 -33.28 -18.89 -17.73
N LEU A 17 -32.44 -19.14 -18.73
CA LEU A 17 -31.39 -18.23 -19.18
C LEU A 17 -31.99 -17.23 -20.20
N ALA A 18 -32.36 -16.03 -19.75
CA ALA A 18 -32.69 -14.92 -20.64
C ALA A 18 -31.40 -14.13 -20.95
N GLY A 19 -30.83 -14.36 -22.13
CA GLY A 19 -29.70 -13.58 -22.64
C GLY A 19 -30.15 -12.21 -23.13
N LEU A 20 -29.75 -11.14 -22.43
CA LEU A 20 -29.77 -9.78 -22.99
C LEU A 20 -28.48 -9.57 -23.79
N LEU A 21 -28.61 -9.48 -25.10
CA LEU A 21 -27.59 -8.92 -25.99
C LEU A 21 -27.56 -7.41 -25.79
N GLY A 22 -26.57 -6.91 -25.06
CA GLY A 22 -26.25 -5.49 -24.98
C GLY A 22 -25.48 -5.04 -26.21
N ASN A 23 -26.08 -4.18 -27.03
CA ASN A 23 -25.41 -3.49 -28.13
C ASN A 23 -24.28 -2.60 -27.58
N SER A 24 -23.04 -2.92 -27.92
CA SER A 24 -21.89 -2.03 -27.71
C SER A 24 -21.68 -1.22 -28.99
N ALA A 25 -21.97 0.08 -28.94
CA ALA A 25 -21.60 1.01 -30.00
C ALA A 25 -20.06 1.22 -29.98
N PRO A 26 -19.37 1.19 -31.13
CA PRO A 26 -17.96 1.56 -31.18
C PRO A 26 -17.82 3.07 -30.94
N GLY A 27 -17.07 3.45 -29.91
CA GLY A 27 -16.65 4.83 -29.68
C GLY A 27 -15.75 5.31 -30.82
N GLN A 28 -16.16 6.39 -31.47
CA GLN A 28 -15.37 7.09 -32.49
C GLN A 28 -14.11 7.66 -31.83
N ALA A 29 -12.94 7.20 -32.25
CA ALA A 29 -11.67 7.84 -31.93
C ALA A 29 -11.53 9.08 -32.82
N THR A 30 -11.63 10.27 -32.22
CA THR A 30 -11.28 11.52 -32.90
C THR A 30 -9.78 11.53 -33.16
N GLY A 31 -9.42 11.70 -34.44
CA GLY A 31 -8.04 11.75 -34.90
C GLY A 31 -7.27 12.89 -34.24
N LEU A 32 -6.09 12.57 -33.72
CA LEU A 32 -5.09 13.56 -33.37
C LEU A 32 -4.61 14.22 -34.66
N ASP A 33 -4.91 15.51 -34.80
CA ASP A 33 -4.42 16.37 -35.86
C ASP A 33 -2.89 16.42 -35.79
N ARG A 34 -2.25 15.71 -36.71
CA ARG A 34 -0.79 15.69 -36.86
C ARG A 34 -0.43 16.90 -37.73
N SER A 35 -0.44 18.09 -37.13
CA SER A 35 0.07 19.28 -37.78
C SER A 35 1.52 19.03 -38.19
N THR A 36 1.76 19.07 -39.50
CA THR A 36 3.07 18.94 -40.11
C THR A 36 3.97 20.07 -39.62
N VAL A 37 5.07 19.73 -38.95
CA VAL A 37 6.09 20.71 -38.60
C VAL A 37 6.73 21.19 -39.91
N ASN A 38 6.45 22.43 -40.28
CA ASN A 38 7.02 23.08 -41.44
C ASN A 38 8.46 23.51 -41.10
N LEU A 39 9.45 22.77 -41.59
CA LEU A 39 10.88 22.92 -41.28
C LEU A 39 11.57 24.14 -41.94
N THR A 40 10.81 25.19 -42.29
CA THR A 40 11.32 26.34 -43.05
C THR A 40 11.65 27.59 -42.21
N ALA A 41 11.57 27.51 -40.88
CA ALA A 41 11.81 28.67 -39.99
C ALA A 41 13.25 28.79 -39.44
N LEU A 42 14.25 28.12 -40.01
CA LEU A 42 15.66 28.23 -39.57
C LEU A 42 16.47 29.34 -40.26
N ALA A 43 15.83 30.29 -40.94
CA ALA A 43 16.52 31.31 -41.72
C ALA A 43 15.96 32.72 -41.47
N ASN A 44 15.96 33.20 -40.22
CA ASN A 44 16.12 34.63 -39.90
C ASN A 44 15.99 34.90 -38.40
N LEU A 45 17.11 34.94 -37.68
CA LEU A 45 17.28 35.77 -36.47
C LEU A 45 18.75 36.18 -36.36
N ASN A 46 19.27 36.83 -37.41
CA ASN A 46 20.58 37.46 -37.40
C ASN A 46 20.37 38.98 -37.37
N ALA A 47 20.00 39.53 -36.21
CA ALA A 47 20.12 40.96 -35.87
C ALA A 47 19.63 41.23 -34.45
N LEU A 48 20.50 41.10 -33.44
CA LEU A 48 20.39 41.90 -32.20
C LEU A 48 21.79 42.18 -31.64
N SER A 49 22.16 43.46 -31.64
CA SER A 49 23.37 44.05 -31.08
C SER A 49 23.57 43.74 -29.59
N PRO A 50 24.81 43.79 -29.05
CA PRO A 50 25.05 43.57 -27.63
C PRO A 50 24.44 44.69 -26.79
N GLN A 51 23.43 44.34 -25.99
CA GLN A 51 22.87 45.21 -24.95
C GLN A 51 23.85 45.24 -23.77
N ASN A 52 24.26 46.45 -23.38
CA ASN A 52 24.96 46.76 -22.14
C ASN A 52 24.11 46.29 -20.95
N VAL A 53 24.52 45.21 -20.28
CA VAL A 53 23.88 44.76 -19.02
C VAL A 53 24.39 45.67 -17.88
N PRO A 54 23.50 46.31 -17.10
CA PRO A 54 23.90 47.00 -15.88
C PRO A 54 24.56 46.01 -14.91
N GLN A 55 25.82 46.27 -14.56
CA GLN A 55 26.53 45.51 -13.55
C GLN A 55 25.91 45.82 -12.18
N ILE A 56 25.01 44.94 -11.72
CA ILE A 56 24.56 44.93 -10.32
C ILE A 56 25.76 44.44 -9.51
N ALA A 57 26.33 45.33 -8.70
CA ALA A 57 27.34 44.97 -7.72
C ALA A 57 26.82 43.85 -6.82
N PRO A 58 27.63 42.84 -6.47
CA PRO A 58 27.21 41.83 -5.50
C PRO A 58 26.96 42.54 -4.17
N ALA A 59 25.68 42.62 -3.78
CA ALA A 59 25.34 42.93 -2.41
C ALA A 59 26.05 41.89 -1.54
N ALA A 60 26.91 42.37 -0.64
CA ALA A 60 27.48 41.55 0.40
C ALA A 60 26.34 41.00 1.25
N ALA A 61 25.84 39.82 0.87
CA ALA A 61 25.07 38.99 1.77
C ALA A 61 26.04 38.60 2.87
N THR A 62 25.86 39.20 4.05
CA THR A 62 26.36 38.64 5.29
C THR A 62 25.86 37.20 5.31
N VAL A 63 26.78 36.26 5.08
CA VAL A 63 26.56 34.86 5.31
C VAL A 63 26.34 34.77 6.81
N ALA A 64 25.08 34.81 7.25
CA ALA A 64 24.73 34.35 8.57
C ALA A 64 25.31 32.93 8.63
N ALA A 65 26.25 32.73 9.55
CA ALA A 65 26.82 31.43 9.80
C ALA A 65 25.65 30.45 9.90
N VAL A 66 25.58 29.52 8.95
CA VAL A 66 24.70 28.37 9.08
C VAL A 66 25.30 27.61 10.25
N GLU A 67 24.71 27.83 11.42
CA GLU A 67 24.98 27.03 12.61
C GLU A 67 24.94 25.56 12.16
N PRO A 68 25.95 24.74 12.48
CA PRO A 68 25.92 23.34 12.10
C PRO A 68 24.63 22.76 12.67
N VAL A 69 23.69 22.39 11.80
CA VAL A 69 22.54 21.59 12.19
C VAL A 69 23.16 20.34 12.79
N ALA A 70 23.12 20.25 14.13
CA ALA A 70 23.55 19.08 14.85
C ALA A 70 22.88 17.86 14.19
N PRO A 71 23.59 16.72 14.06
CA PRO A 71 22.95 15.51 13.54
C PRO A 71 21.66 15.30 14.32
N ALA A 72 20.53 15.15 13.63
CA ALA A 72 19.30 14.73 14.28
C ALA A 72 19.66 13.47 15.08
N GLU A 73 19.56 13.55 16.39
CA GLU A 73 19.80 12.40 17.26
C GLU A 73 18.85 11.30 16.74
N GLU A 74 19.41 10.18 16.28
CA GLU A 74 18.60 9.02 15.94
C GLU A 74 17.89 8.63 17.24
N GLU A 75 16.60 8.95 17.36
CA GLU A 75 15.80 8.61 18.54
C GLU A 75 15.76 7.08 18.65
N GLU A 76 16.72 6.53 19.41
CA GLU A 76 16.84 5.11 19.67
C GLU A 76 15.81 4.74 20.74
N PHE A 77 14.75 4.03 20.33
CA PHE A 77 13.74 3.54 21.24
C PHE A 77 14.15 2.16 21.80
N ASP A 78 14.12 1.98 23.12
CA ASP A 78 14.45 0.69 23.75
C ASP A 78 13.44 -0.42 23.38
N THR A 79 12.19 -0.04 23.10
CA THR A 79 11.09 -0.98 22.86
C THR A 79 10.20 -0.56 21.69
N LEU A 80 9.62 -1.55 21.02
CA LEU A 80 8.61 -1.33 19.96
C LEU A 80 7.43 -0.52 20.49
N ALA A 81 7.04 -0.73 21.75
CA ALA A 81 5.95 0.01 22.36
C ALA A 81 6.25 1.51 22.45
N GLN A 82 7.48 1.90 22.84
CA GLN A 82 7.91 3.30 22.84
C GLN A 82 7.95 3.87 21.42
N ALA A 83 8.54 3.14 20.47
CA ALA A 83 8.59 3.57 19.08
C ALA A 83 7.20 3.83 18.48
N VAL A 84 6.23 2.95 18.78
CA VAL A 84 4.81 3.12 18.38
C VAL A 84 4.15 4.27 19.13
N ALA A 85 4.41 4.43 20.43
CA ALA A 85 3.81 5.50 21.24
C ALA A 85 4.30 6.90 20.84
N ALA A 86 5.51 7.00 20.31
CA ALA A 86 6.09 8.25 19.81
C ALA A 86 5.46 8.75 18.50
N GLN A 87 4.75 7.88 17.76
CA GLN A 87 4.12 8.26 16.50
C GLN A 87 2.83 9.05 16.71
N ASP A 88 2.62 10.09 15.92
CA ASP A 88 1.31 10.73 15.83
C ASP A 88 0.29 9.81 15.11
N SER A 89 -0.99 10.07 15.32
CA SER A 89 -2.08 9.25 14.79
C SER A 89 -2.67 9.74 13.46
N ALA A 90 -2.03 10.67 12.75
CA ALA A 90 -2.48 11.13 11.44
C ALA A 90 -2.03 10.19 10.33
N ALA A 91 -2.96 9.82 9.44
CA ALA A 91 -2.67 9.07 8.22
C ALA A 91 -2.57 10.04 7.03
N ALA A 92 -1.35 10.55 6.82
CA ALA A 92 -1.08 11.66 5.91
C ALA A 92 -1.17 11.32 4.42
N ASP A 93 -0.91 10.06 4.04
CA ASP A 93 -0.91 9.61 2.64
C ASP A 93 -1.71 8.31 2.42
N GLU A 94 -2.01 8.01 1.15
CA GLU A 94 -2.83 6.85 0.79
C GLU A 94 -2.18 5.51 1.15
N ALA A 95 -0.85 5.39 1.00
CA ALA A 95 -0.14 4.15 1.31
C ALA A 95 -0.22 3.84 2.81
N LEU A 96 -0.04 4.85 3.65
CA LEU A 96 -0.20 4.78 5.09
C LEU A 96 -1.64 4.42 5.46
N GLN A 97 -2.65 5.02 4.82
CA GLN A 97 -4.06 4.67 5.04
C GLN A 97 -4.36 3.21 4.66
N CYS A 98 -3.87 2.74 3.52
CA CYS A 98 -4.03 1.35 3.09
C CYS A 98 -3.36 0.38 4.07
N LEU A 99 -2.13 0.67 4.49
CA LEU A 99 -1.39 -0.18 5.40
C LEU A 99 -2.03 -0.21 6.79
N ALA A 100 -2.36 0.94 7.36
CA ALA A 100 -3.04 1.05 8.65
C ALA A 100 -4.40 0.36 8.63
N GLY A 101 -5.17 0.50 7.54
CA GLY A 101 -6.43 -0.21 7.36
C GLY A 101 -6.25 -1.73 7.36
N ALA A 102 -5.24 -2.23 6.66
CA ALA A 102 -4.94 -3.66 6.65
C ALA A 102 -4.51 -4.18 8.02
N ILE A 103 -3.60 -3.48 8.71
CA ILE A 103 -3.18 -3.83 10.08
C ILE A 103 -4.39 -3.86 11.01
N TYR A 104 -5.26 -2.85 10.94
CA TYR A 104 -6.46 -2.77 11.77
C TYR A 104 -7.39 -3.96 11.54
N PHE A 105 -7.71 -4.30 10.29
CA PHE A 105 -8.66 -5.38 10.03
C PHE A 105 -8.09 -6.78 10.26
N GLU A 106 -6.80 -6.99 9.99
CA GLU A 106 -6.17 -8.31 10.11
C GLU A 106 -5.64 -8.60 11.52
N SER A 107 -5.28 -7.56 12.28
CA SER A 107 -4.48 -7.75 13.50
C SER A 107 -4.80 -6.80 14.65
N LYS A 108 -5.93 -6.07 14.61
CA LYS A 108 -6.38 -5.38 15.84
C LYS A 108 -6.60 -6.41 16.95
N GLY A 109 -6.02 -6.15 18.12
CA GLY A 109 -6.06 -7.08 19.26
C GLY A 109 -4.88 -8.06 19.32
N GLU A 110 -4.06 -8.14 18.27
CA GLU A 110 -2.77 -8.83 18.32
C GLU A 110 -1.71 -7.97 19.05
N PRO A 111 -0.65 -8.59 19.61
CA PRO A 111 0.50 -7.84 20.13
C PRO A 111 1.11 -6.94 19.05
N LEU A 112 1.78 -5.85 19.46
CA LEU A 112 2.39 -4.89 18.51
C LEU A 112 3.34 -5.57 17.52
N THR A 113 4.07 -6.60 17.96
CA THR A 113 4.94 -7.41 17.09
C THR A 113 4.16 -8.18 16.02
N GLY A 114 2.93 -8.63 16.32
CA GLY A 114 2.04 -9.28 15.37
C GLY A 114 1.46 -8.30 14.35
N GLN A 115 1.07 -7.10 14.80
CA GLN A 115 0.62 -6.02 13.92
C GLN A 115 1.74 -5.56 12.98
N LEU A 116 2.96 -5.40 13.52
CA LEU A 116 4.15 -5.08 12.72
C LEU A 116 4.46 -6.19 11.70
N ALA A 117 4.35 -7.46 12.10
CA ALA A 117 4.57 -8.59 11.19
C ALA A 117 3.56 -8.63 10.02
N VAL A 118 2.29 -8.27 10.24
CA VAL A 118 1.33 -8.13 9.14
C VAL A 118 1.74 -6.98 8.20
N ALA A 119 2.18 -5.85 8.75
CA ALA A 119 2.68 -4.72 7.97
C ALA A 119 3.87 -5.13 7.09
N GLU A 120 4.85 -5.83 7.66
CA GLU A 120 6.02 -6.35 6.94
C GLU A 120 5.64 -7.28 5.79
N VAL A 121 4.67 -8.19 5.99
CA VAL A 121 4.20 -9.05 4.88
C VAL A 121 3.70 -8.20 3.71
N ILE A 122 2.94 -7.14 3.97
CA ILE A 122 2.41 -6.26 2.92
C ILE A 122 3.53 -5.52 2.20
N ILE A 123 4.49 -4.98 2.95
CA ILE A 123 5.66 -4.26 2.41
C ILE A 123 6.54 -5.22 1.59
N ASN A 124 6.80 -6.42 2.10
CA ASN A 124 7.55 -7.47 1.42
C ASN A 124 6.89 -7.90 0.12
N ARG A 125 5.56 -8.08 0.13
CA ARG A 125 4.80 -8.37 -1.09
C ARG A 125 5.04 -7.28 -2.14
N ALA A 126 4.92 -6.01 -1.77
CA ALA A 126 5.15 -4.89 -2.67
C ALA A 126 6.57 -4.86 -3.25
N LYS A 127 7.57 -5.27 -2.46
CA LYS A 127 8.98 -5.35 -2.86
C LYS A 127 9.36 -6.62 -3.63
N SER A 128 8.55 -7.67 -3.59
CA SER A 128 8.94 -9.02 -4.07
C SER A 128 8.89 -9.22 -5.59
N GLY A 129 8.25 -8.35 -6.34
CA GLY A 129 7.96 -8.55 -7.76
C GLY A 129 6.91 -9.64 -8.07
N ARG A 130 6.37 -10.33 -7.06
CA ARG A 130 5.34 -11.38 -7.21
C ARG A 130 3.92 -10.89 -6.97
N PHE A 131 3.80 -9.71 -6.36
CA PHE A 131 2.54 -9.04 -6.01
C PHE A 131 2.55 -7.64 -6.62
N PRO A 132 1.43 -6.88 -6.57
CA PRO A 132 1.42 -5.48 -6.99
C PRO A 132 2.56 -4.69 -6.33
N THR A 133 3.16 -3.76 -7.07
CA THR A 133 4.42 -3.08 -6.71
C THR A 133 4.29 -1.99 -5.65
N ASN A 134 3.09 -1.76 -5.12
CA ASN A 134 2.85 -0.76 -4.09
C ASN A 134 1.88 -1.29 -3.03
N VAL A 135 1.96 -0.70 -1.83
CA VAL A 135 1.22 -1.11 -0.64
C VAL A 135 -0.30 -1.15 -0.88
N CYS A 136 -0.89 -0.09 -1.42
CA CYS A 136 -2.32 -0.07 -1.70
C CYS A 136 -2.72 -1.12 -2.73
N GLY A 137 -1.90 -1.35 -3.75
CA GLY A 137 -2.10 -2.40 -4.74
C GLY A 137 -2.15 -3.78 -4.11
N VAL A 138 -1.24 -4.08 -3.17
CA VAL A 138 -1.24 -5.35 -2.41
C VAL A 138 -2.49 -5.48 -1.54
N VAL A 139 -2.84 -4.43 -0.79
CA VAL A 139 -4.00 -4.45 0.11
C VAL A 139 -5.30 -4.58 -0.68
N LYS A 140 -5.48 -3.82 -1.76
CA LYS A 140 -6.70 -3.79 -2.57
C LYS A 140 -6.77 -4.93 -3.60
N GLN A 141 -5.75 -5.79 -3.68
CA GLN A 141 -5.73 -6.93 -4.60
C GLN A 141 -6.89 -7.89 -4.29
N ARG A 142 -7.67 -8.22 -5.32
CA ARG A 142 -8.88 -9.04 -5.19
C ARG A 142 -8.56 -10.40 -4.54
N GLY A 143 -9.25 -10.70 -3.45
CA GLY A 143 -9.15 -11.99 -2.73
C GLY A 143 -7.98 -12.11 -1.76
N GLN A 144 -7.12 -11.09 -1.63
CA GLN A 144 -6.00 -11.15 -0.69
C GLN A 144 -6.41 -10.86 0.75
N PHE A 145 -7.34 -9.92 0.94
CA PHE A 145 -7.82 -9.47 2.25
C PHE A 145 -9.34 -9.49 2.28
N SER A 146 -9.91 -10.14 3.28
CA SER A 146 -11.36 -10.44 3.33
C SER A 146 -12.24 -9.20 3.50
N PHE A 147 -11.70 -8.14 4.08
CA PHE A 147 -12.40 -6.87 4.28
C PHE A 147 -12.50 -6.03 3.00
N VAL A 148 -11.68 -6.31 1.98
CA VAL A 148 -11.69 -5.52 0.73
C VAL A 148 -12.83 -5.96 -0.16
N ARG A 149 -13.70 -5.01 -0.53
CA ARG A 149 -14.84 -5.21 -1.42
C ARG A 149 -14.75 -4.24 -2.59
N GLY A 150 -14.80 -4.76 -3.82
CA GLY A 150 -14.70 -3.90 -5.02
C GLY A 150 -13.40 -3.08 -5.11
N GLY A 151 -12.31 -3.54 -4.49
CA GLY A 151 -11.05 -2.78 -4.42
C GLY A 151 -11.05 -1.63 -3.40
N GLN A 152 -12.06 -1.55 -2.53
CA GLN A 152 -12.20 -0.53 -1.50
C GLN A 152 -12.02 -1.12 -0.11
N ILE A 153 -11.36 -0.37 0.76
CA ILE A 153 -11.22 -0.67 2.19
C ILE A 153 -12.42 -0.04 2.91
N PRO A 154 -13.13 -0.76 3.80
CA PRO A 154 -14.25 -0.20 4.56
C PRO A 154 -13.81 0.96 5.46
N ASN A 155 -14.72 1.90 5.73
CA ASN A 155 -14.46 2.99 6.67
C ASN A 155 -14.15 2.47 8.08
N ILE A 156 -13.19 3.11 8.74
CA ILE A 156 -12.73 2.77 10.09
C ILE A 156 -13.02 3.95 11.02
N ASN A 157 -13.62 3.67 12.18
CA ASN A 157 -13.79 4.68 13.23
C ASN A 157 -12.43 5.02 13.86
N ALA A 158 -12.15 6.30 14.10
CA ALA A 158 -10.87 6.81 14.63
C ALA A 158 -10.64 6.52 16.13
N GLY A 159 -10.82 5.26 16.54
CA GLY A 159 -10.59 4.78 17.91
C GLY A 159 -9.13 4.40 18.18
N ALA A 160 -8.84 4.01 19.42
CA ALA A 160 -7.49 3.67 19.88
C ALA A 160 -6.81 2.61 19.01
N ALA A 161 -7.50 1.53 18.67
CA ALA A 161 -6.96 0.46 17.83
C ALA A 161 -6.57 0.95 16.42
N TYR A 162 -7.31 1.89 15.83
CA TYR A 162 -6.94 2.44 14.52
C TYR A 162 -5.74 3.39 14.64
N ARG A 163 -5.67 4.20 15.71
CA ARG A 163 -4.49 5.04 15.98
C ARG A 163 -3.23 4.19 16.17
N THR A 164 -3.34 3.07 16.89
CA THR A 164 -2.24 2.09 17.01
C THR A 164 -1.85 1.51 15.65
N ALA A 165 -2.82 1.15 14.81
CA ALA A 165 -2.53 0.64 13.47
C ALA A 165 -1.81 1.67 12.59
N ILE A 166 -2.16 2.96 12.68
CA ILE A 166 -1.45 4.05 12.00
C ILE A 166 -0.02 4.16 12.50
N ALA A 167 0.18 4.16 13.82
CA ALA A 167 1.50 4.26 14.42
C ALA A 167 2.40 3.07 14.03
N VAL A 168 1.88 1.84 14.08
CA VAL A 168 2.61 0.64 13.63
C VAL A 168 2.94 0.71 12.14
N ALA A 169 2.01 1.20 11.31
CA ALA A 169 2.27 1.37 9.88
C ALA A 169 3.42 2.36 9.62
N LYS A 170 3.52 3.46 10.38
CA LYS A 170 4.64 4.41 10.28
C LYS A 170 5.97 3.77 10.66
N VAL A 171 6.02 3.03 11.78
CA VAL A 171 7.22 2.29 12.21
C VAL A 171 7.67 1.31 11.13
N ALA A 172 6.74 0.57 10.52
CA ALA A 172 7.04 -0.39 9.46
C ALA A 172 7.55 0.29 8.16
N LEU A 173 6.88 1.35 7.71
CA LEU A 173 7.27 2.08 6.50
C LEU A 173 8.64 2.76 6.64
N ALA A 174 8.96 3.26 7.83
CA ALA A 174 10.27 3.78 8.16
C ALA A 174 11.34 2.68 8.32
N SER A 175 10.95 1.40 8.31
CA SER A 175 11.84 0.27 8.63
C SER A 175 12.56 0.47 9.98
N ALA A 176 11.87 1.10 10.93
CA ALA A 176 12.42 1.52 12.22
C ALA A 176 12.42 0.39 13.27
N TRP A 177 11.96 -0.82 12.92
CA TRP A 177 11.95 -1.97 13.81
C TRP A 177 12.06 -3.30 13.08
N ASN A 178 12.83 -4.23 13.63
CA ASN A 178 12.96 -5.58 13.07
C ASN A 178 11.82 -6.49 13.52
N SER A 179 11.11 -7.09 12.56
CA SER A 179 10.08 -8.09 12.83
C SER A 179 10.65 -9.51 12.79
N PRO A 180 10.23 -10.44 13.69
CA PRO A 180 10.55 -11.86 13.54
C PRO A 180 9.99 -12.49 12.25
N ALA A 181 9.09 -11.80 11.54
CA ALA A 181 8.51 -12.20 10.27
C ALA A 181 9.07 -11.41 9.06
N ASP A 182 10.27 -10.84 9.18
CA ASP A 182 10.96 -9.97 8.19
C ASP A 182 10.95 -10.47 6.73
N LYS A 183 10.91 -11.79 6.51
CA LYS A 183 10.92 -12.41 5.17
C LYS A 183 9.60 -13.05 4.77
N ALA A 184 8.56 -12.89 5.57
CA ALA A 184 7.28 -13.51 5.32
C ALA A 184 6.55 -12.83 4.15
N LEU A 185 5.92 -13.64 3.31
CA LEU A 185 5.03 -13.22 2.22
C LEU A 185 3.59 -13.69 2.45
N TYR A 186 3.35 -14.52 3.46
CA TYR A 186 2.05 -15.08 3.79
C TYR A 186 1.87 -15.14 5.29
N PHE A 187 0.63 -15.04 5.75
CA PHE A 187 0.26 -15.35 7.12
C PHE A 187 -1.13 -15.99 7.13
N ASN A 188 -1.36 -16.85 8.12
CA ASN A 188 -2.64 -17.50 8.34
C ASN A 188 -2.85 -17.73 9.85
N THR A 189 -4.09 -18.01 10.22
CA THR A 189 -4.40 -18.59 11.53
C THR A 189 -3.75 -19.98 11.68
N PRO A 190 -3.45 -20.46 12.90
CA PRO A 190 -2.70 -21.71 13.09
C PRO A 190 -3.38 -22.95 12.52
N ASP A 191 -4.72 -22.94 12.42
CA ASP A 191 -5.56 -24.00 11.88
C ASP A 191 -5.65 -24.01 10.34
N ARG A 192 -5.13 -22.97 9.67
CA ARG A 192 -5.19 -22.83 8.21
C ARG A 192 -3.78 -22.74 7.63
N ARG A 193 -3.33 -23.80 6.96
CA ARG A 193 -2.08 -23.73 6.21
C ARG A 193 -2.30 -23.07 4.84
N PRO A 194 -1.33 -22.29 4.34
CA PRO A 194 -1.39 -21.81 2.97
C PRO A 194 -1.43 -23.00 2.00
N SER A 195 -2.15 -22.84 0.89
CA SER A 195 -2.29 -23.87 -0.15
C SER A 195 -0.99 -24.12 -0.91
N VAL A 196 -0.07 -23.15 -0.88
CA VAL A 196 1.26 -23.26 -1.48
C VAL A 196 2.23 -23.94 -0.51
N ARG A 197 3.23 -24.62 -1.06
CA ARG A 197 4.35 -25.15 -0.26
C ARG A 197 5.16 -23.98 0.29
N ALA A 198 4.90 -23.60 1.54
CA ALA A 198 5.54 -22.48 2.21
C ALA A 198 6.37 -22.93 3.41
N ILE A 199 7.45 -22.22 3.70
CA ILE A 199 8.32 -22.46 4.85
C ILE A 199 7.87 -21.54 5.98
N LYS A 200 7.63 -22.12 7.17
CA LYS A 200 7.30 -21.33 8.37
C LYS A 200 8.48 -20.41 8.73
N VAL A 201 8.19 -19.13 8.91
CA VAL A 201 9.14 -18.10 9.34
C VAL A 201 9.00 -17.84 10.85
N ALA A 202 7.78 -17.56 11.31
CA ALA A 202 7.50 -17.25 12.71
C ALA A 202 6.07 -17.63 13.12
N SER A 203 5.82 -17.68 14.44
CA SER A 203 4.48 -17.69 15.03
C SER A 203 4.41 -16.54 16.03
N ILE A 204 3.48 -15.61 15.83
CA ILE A 204 3.34 -14.40 16.64
C ILE A 204 1.85 -14.18 16.88
N GLY A 205 1.44 -14.14 18.14
CA GLY A 205 0.03 -14.07 18.50
C GLY A 205 -0.78 -15.21 17.86
N ASN A 206 -1.89 -14.88 17.22
CA ASN A 206 -2.75 -15.83 16.51
C ASN A 206 -2.38 -16.02 15.03
N HIS A 207 -1.15 -15.68 14.63
CA HIS A 207 -0.69 -15.83 13.26
C HIS A 207 0.53 -16.73 13.14
N VAL A 208 0.56 -17.51 12.06
CA VAL A 208 1.74 -18.21 11.56
C VAL A 208 2.16 -17.57 10.25
N PHE A 209 3.41 -17.14 10.17
CA PHE A 209 3.99 -16.42 9.04
C PHE A 209 4.85 -17.37 8.19
N TYR A 210 4.81 -17.22 6.86
CA TYR A 210 5.48 -18.10 5.92
C TYR A 210 6.16 -17.36 4.76
N ARG A 211 7.16 -18.01 4.16
CA ARG A 211 7.84 -17.60 2.91
C ARG A 211 7.73 -18.66 1.82
#